data_AF-A0A8H7S5D2-F1
#
_entry.id   AF-A0A8H7S5D2-F1
#
_cell.length_a   1.000
_cell.length_b   1.000
_cell.length_c   1.000
_cell.angle_alpha   90.00
_cell.angle_beta   90.00
_cell.angle_gamma   90.00
#
_symmetry.space_group_name_H-M   'P 1'
#
loop_
_entity.id
_entity.type
_entity.pdbx_description
1 polymer ?
#
loop_
_entity_poly.entity_id
_entity_poly.type
_entity_poly.pdbx_seq_one_letter_code
_entity_poly.pdbx_strand_id
1 'polypeptide(L)'
;MNAQVLDTYKLKSFNVSTIDHVRNTYQNNNFKDSIECVTGDVNDQIMNLVASHDVCASSYAMTGNYVDAIQGAKLMIKLMPLAGYLRLGDLHTLHSNHFKAMKAYQQAMSYIDGENDNDGSCKAHLKKRYEYAKTRTESHTDMINKLPREILDIIMIEHLTLSDRIVLLDVCQSWRNVAASSHSWWSSIKCDGGRHGLTADELFNLSCHVGHHILDMEIYVNRYENFDVIFTQMINGKFNHLKKLTIKCK
;
A
#
# COMPACT_ATOMS: atom_id res chain seq x y z
N MET A 1 8.14 -22.13 3.23
CA MET A 1 6.99 -21.88 4.12
C MET A 1 7.02 -22.97 5.19
N ASN A 2 7.21 -22.64 6.47
CA ASN A 2 7.41 -23.64 7.53
C ASN A 2 6.12 -24.44 7.78
N ALA A 3 6.20 -25.75 7.66
CA ALA A 3 5.14 -26.72 7.98
C ALA A 3 4.70 -26.69 9.46
N GLN A 4 5.43 -25.99 10.33
CA GLN A 4 5.20 -25.99 11.79
C GLN A 4 3.92 -25.26 12.27
N VAL A 5 3.32 -24.37 11.47
CA VAL A 5 2.05 -23.72 11.86
C VAL A 5 0.82 -24.57 11.49
N LEU A 6 0.96 -25.49 10.52
CA LEU A 6 -0.11 -26.37 10.08
C LEU A 6 -0.30 -27.57 11.02
N ASP A 7 0.75 -28.02 11.71
CA ASP A 7 0.67 -29.15 12.66
C ASP A 7 -0.10 -28.81 13.94
N THR A 8 -0.38 -27.54 14.21
CA THR A 8 -1.03 -27.10 15.46
C THR A 8 -2.56 -27.22 15.43
N TYR A 9 -3.18 -27.38 14.25
CA TYR A 9 -4.64 -27.32 14.09
C TYR A 9 -5.20 -28.58 13.44
N LYS A 10 -5.32 -29.65 14.22
CA LYS A 10 -6.11 -30.83 13.81
C LYS A 10 -7.58 -30.43 13.71
N LEU A 11 -8.11 -30.42 12.48
CA LEU A 11 -9.53 -30.18 12.19
C LEU A 11 -10.39 -31.22 12.92
N LYS A 12 -11.12 -30.81 13.97
CA LYS A 12 -12.12 -31.66 14.63
C LYS A 12 -13.48 -31.48 13.95
N SER A 13 -14.12 -32.58 13.56
CA SER A 13 -15.46 -32.57 12.99
C SER A 13 -16.54 -32.23 14.02
N PHE A 14 -17.64 -31.65 13.54
CA PHE A 14 -18.86 -31.34 14.29
C PHE A 14 -19.33 -32.55 15.11
N ASN A 15 -19.45 -32.40 16.43
CA ASN A 15 -19.78 -33.52 17.29
C ASN A 15 -21.21 -33.38 17.83
N VAL A 16 -22.15 -34.09 17.21
CA VAL A 16 -23.57 -34.14 17.63
C VAL A 16 -23.69 -34.53 19.11
N SER A 17 -22.73 -35.29 19.63
CA SER A 17 -22.68 -35.66 21.05
C SER A 17 -22.46 -34.48 22.01
N THR A 18 -21.86 -33.37 21.55
CA THR A 18 -21.66 -32.16 22.36
C THR A 18 -23.01 -31.51 22.70
N ILE A 19 -23.93 -31.45 21.73
CA ILE A 19 -25.25 -30.81 21.91
C ILE A 19 -26.09 -31.60 22.93
N ASP A 20 -26.06 -32.93 22.85
CA ASP A 20 -26.80 -33.77 23.80
C ASP A 20 -26.17 -33.74 25.19
N HIS A 21 -24.84 -33.65 25.29
CA HIS A 21 -24.15 -33.46 26.57
C HIS A 21 -24.50 -32.12 27.22
N VAL A 22 -24.48 -31.02 26.46
CA VAL A 22 -24.89 -29.68 26.90
C VAL A 22 -26.35 -29.67 27.36
N ARG A 23 -27.26 -30.32 26.62
CA ARG A 23 -28.67 -30.41 27.00
C ARG A 23 -28.85 -31.16 28.32
N ASN A 24 -28.12 -32.25 28.51
CA ASN A 24 -28.19 -33.06 29.74
C ASN A 24 -27.62 -32.31 30.96
N THR A 25 -26.45 -31.66 30.83
CA THR A 25 -25.87 -30.87 31.93
C THR A 25 -26.73 -29.67 32.30
N TYR A 26 -27.34 -29.01 31.30
CA TYR A 26 -28.32 -27.95 31.53
C TYR A 26 -29.56 -28.45 32.27
N GLN A 27 -30.15 -29.58 31.85
CA GLN A 27 -31.32 -30.18 32.49
C GLN A 27 -31.05 -30.61 33.95
N ASN A 28 -29.79 -30.94 34.27
CA ASN A 28 -29.36 -31.31 35.62
C ASN A 28 -28.92 -30.11 36.48
N ASN A 29 -29.23 -28.86 36.08
CA ASN A 29 -28.82 -27.61 36.75
C ASN A 29 -27.30 -27.42 36.88
N ASN A 30 -26.49 -28.14 36.10
CA ASN A 30 -25.05 -27.97 36.06
C ASN A 30 -24.66 -26.96 34.97
N PHE A 31 -24.99 -25.69 35.22
CA PHE A 31 -24.82 -24.62 34.24
C PHE A 31 -23.35 -24.29 33.94
N LYS A 32 -22.46 -24.48 34.92
CA LYS A 32 -21.03 -24.22 34.74
C LYS A 32 -20.44 -25.13 33.68
N ASP A 33 -20.64 -26.44 33.82
CA ASP A 33 -20.13 -27.43 32.86
C ASP A 33 -20.78 -27.26 31.49
N SER A 34 -22.08 -26.91 31.45
CA SER A 34 -22.77 -26.59 30.20
C SER A 34 -22.13 -25.39 29.47
N ILE A 35 -21.78 -24.32 30.19
CA ILE A 35 -21.13 -23.13 29.60
C ILE A 35 -19.71 -23.45 29.13
N GLU A 36 -18.93 -24.17 29.95
CA GLU A 36 -17.57 -24.58 29.60
C GLU A 36 -17.56 -25.46 28.34
N CYS A 37 -18.50 -26.41 28.24
CA CYS A 37 -18.63 -27.28 27.09
C CYS A 37 -18.99 -26.51 25.81
N VAL A 38 -19.98 -25.61 25.86
CA VAL A 38 -20.35 -24.76 24.70
C VAL A 38 -19.20 -23.85 24.30
N THR A 39 -18.53 -23.22 25.27
CA THR A 39 -17.42 -22.30 25.01
C THR A 39 -16.26 -23.04 24.35
N GLY A 40 -15.94 -24.26 24.81
CA GLY A 40 -14.92 -25.11 24.21
C GLY A 40 -15.24 -25.48 22.76
N ASP A 41 -16.48 -25.87 22.47
CA ASP A 41 -16.92 -26.23 21.11
C ASP A 41 -16.89 -25.03 20.16
N VAL A 42 -17.37 -23.87 20.60
CA VAL A 42 -17.30 -22.62 19.81
C VAL A 42 -15.85 -22.25 19.52
N ASN A 43 -14.95 -22.37 20.50
CA ASN A 43 -13.53 -22.11 20.28
C ASN A 43 -12.93 -23.08 19.26
N ASP A 44 -13.19 -24.39 19.38
CA ASP A 44 -12.75 -25.39 18.40
C ASP A 44 -13.26 -25.06 16.98
N GLN A 45 -14.52 -24.61 16.84
CA GLN A 45 -15.08 -24.16 15.55
C GLN A 45 -14.37 -22.92 15.00
N ILE A 46 -14.10 -21.92 15.84
CA ILE A 46 -13.35 -20.73 15.44
C ILE A 46 -11.95 -21.13 14.95
N MET A 47 -11.26 -22.01 15.67
CA MET A 47 -9.93 -22.51 15.29
C MET A 47 -9.96 -23.22 13.93
N ASN A 48 -10.94 -24.09 13.71
CA ASN A 48 -11.13 -24.77 12.43
C ASN A 48 -11.40 -23.79 11.28
N LEU A 49 -12.23 -22.78 11.51
CA LEU A 49 -12.55 -21.77 10.50
C LEU A 49 -11.33 -20.90 10.16
N VAL A 50 -10.55 -20.51 11.18
CA VAL A 50 -9.28 -19.79 10.98
C VAL A 50 -8.30 -20.64 10.18
N ALA A 51 -8.13 -21.92 10.50
CA ALA A 51 -7.27 -22.83 9.76
C ALA A 51 -7.71 -23.01 8.29
N SER A 52 -9.03 -23.12 8.05
CA SER A 52 -9.57 -23.20 6.69
C SER A 52 -9.27 -21.94 5.88
N HIS A 53 -9.52 -20.76 6.45
CA HIS A 53 -9.18 -19.49 5.80
C HIS A 53 -7.67 -19.32 5.58
N ASP A 54 -6.84 -19.84 6.48
CA ASP A 54 -5.39 -19.82 6.36
C ASP A 54 -4.89 -20.61 5.15
N VAL A 55 -5.44 -21.81 4.96
CA VAL A 55 -5.19 -22.65 3.78
C VAL A 55 -5.67 -21.95 2.51
N CYS A 56 -6.90 -21.44 2.49
CA CYS A 56 -7.44 -20.72 1.32
C CYS A 56 -6.58 -19.49 0.96
N ALA A 57 -6.22 -18.67 1.95
CA ALA A 57 -5.38 -17.48 1.72
C ALA A 57 -4.01 -17.88 1.17
N SER A 58 -3.42 -18.96 1.68
CA SER A 58 -2.16 -19.50 1.17
C SER A 58 -2.30 -19.99 -0.27
N SER A 59 -3.36 -20.73 -0.60
CA SER A 59 -3.64 -21.21 -1.95
C SER A 59 -3.81 -20.05 -2.94
N TYR A 60 -4.62 -19.04 -2.60
CA TYR A 60 -4.79 -17.85 -3.43
C TYR A 60 -3.48 -17.09 -3.66
N ALA A 61 -2.63 -16.99 -2.63
CA ALA A 61 -1.32 -16.37 -2.76
C ALA A 61 -0.40 -17.14 -3.72
N MET A 62 -0.40 -18.48 -3.64
CA MET A 62 0.39 -19.33 -4.54
C MET A 62 -0.10 -19.25 -6.00
N THR A 63 -1.39 -18.98 -6.23
CA THR A 63 -1.93 -18.74 -7.59
C THR A 63 -1.81 -17.27 -8.04
N GLY A 64 -1.13 -16.41 -7.27
CA GLY A 64 -0.95 -14.99 -7.60
C GLY A 64 -2.18 -14.11 -7.37
N ASN A 65 -3.28 -14.65 -6.83
CA ASN A 65 -4.47 -13.87 -6.51
C ASN A 65 -4.36 -13.25 -5.10
N TYR A 66 -3.56 -12.19 -5.00
CA TYR A 66 -3.27 -11.53 -3.73
C TYR A 66 -4.47 -10.81 -3.12
N VAL A 67 -5.45 -10.37 -3.92
CA VAL A 67 -6.63 -9.66 -3.43
C VAL A 67 -7.47 -10.58 -2.55
N ASP A 68 -7.77 -11.78 -3.04
CA ASP A 68 -8.55 -12.76 -2.30
C ASP A 68 -7.77 -13.33 -1.11
N ALA A 69 -6.45 -13.52 -1.26
CA ALA A 69 -5.59 -13.92 -0.16
C ALA A 69 -5.63 -12.91 1.01
N ILE A 70 -5.52 -11.61 0.70
CA ILE A 70 -5.60 -10.53 1.70
C ILE A 70 -7.00 -10.49 2.34
N GLN A 71 -8.05 -10.72 1.56
CA GLN A 71 -9.42 -10.78 2.10
C GLN A 71 -9.59 -11.95 3.08
N GLY A 72 -9.03 -13.12 2.77
CA GLY A 72 -8.98 -14.27 3.69
C GLY A 72 -8.28 -13.92 5.01
N ALA A 73 -7.10 -13.28 4.94
CA ALA A 73 -6.39 -12.84 6.14
C ALA A 73 -7.18 -11.80 6.96
N LYS A 74 -7.92 -10.89 6.31
CA LYS A 74 -8.79 -9.94 7.01
C LYS A 74 -9.96 -10.61 7.74
N LEU A 75 -10.50 -11.70 7.19
CA LEU A 75 -11.51 -12.51 7.89
C LEU A 75 -10.88 -13.19 9.11
N MET A 76 -9.67 -13.72 8.98
CA MET A 76 -8.93 -14.28 10.12
C MET A 76 -8.71 -13.23 11.22
N ILE A 77 -8.40 -11.97 10.88
CA ILE A 77 -8.23 -10.89 11.88
C ILE A 77 -9.51 -10.70 12.72
N LYS A 78 -10.69 -10.84 12.10
CA LYS A 78 -11.97 -10.70 12.81
C LYS A 78 -12.24 -11.85 13.79
N LEU A 79 -11.71 -13.05 13.48
CA LEU A 79 -11.93 -14.26 14.27
C LEU A 79 -10.84 -14.46 15.33
N MET A 80 -9.59 -14.27 14.94
CA MET A 80 -8.38 -14.42 15.75
C MET A 80 -7.33 -13.40 15.28
N PRO A 81 -7.27 -12.21 15.92
CA PRO A 81 -6.45 -11.09 15.47
C PRO A 81 -4.98 -11.43 15.27
N LEU A 82 -4.35 -12.12 16.24
CA LEU A 82 -2.92 -12.46 16.17
C LEU A 82 -2.60 -13.29 14.93
N ALA A 83 -3.30 -14.40 14.72
CA ALA A 83 -3.11 -15.28 13.56
C ALA A 83 -3.39 -14.54 12.24
N GLY A 84 -4.45 -13.73 12.21
CA GLY A 84 -4.82 -12.95 11.02
C GLY A 84 -3.76 -11.91 10.64
N TYR A 85 -3.23 -11.15 11.61
CA TYR A 85 -2.19 -10.16 11.34
C TYR A 85 -0.86 -10.80 10.91
N LEU A 86 -0.50 -11.96 11.49
CA LEU A 86 0.65 -12.74 11.05
C LEU A 86 0.53 -13.15 9.59
N ARG A 87 -0.62 -13.72 9.20
CA ARG A 87 -0.88 -14.12 7.82
C ARG A 87 -0.88 -12.91 6.87
N LEU A 88 -1.49 -11.80 7.27
CA LEU A 88 -1.51 -10.57 6.47
C LEU A 88 -0.10 -10.03 6.24
N GLY A 89 0.77 -10.07 7.27
CA GLY A 89 2.17 -9.69 7.16
C GLY A 89 2.95 -10.60 6.19
N ASP A 90 2.73 -11.91 6.28
CA ASP A 90 3.37 -12.89 5.38
C ASP A 90 2.95 -12.64 3.91
N LEU A 91 1.66 -12.40 3.66
CA LEU A 91 1.13 -12.09 2.34
C LEU A 91 1.71 -10.79 1.76
N HIS A 92 1.79 -9.73 2.56
CA HIS A 92 2.41 -8.48 2.12
C HIS A 92 3.91 -8.62 1.88
N THR A 93 4.60 -9.45 2.66
CA THR A 93 6.01 -9.78 2.44
C THR A 93 6.19 -10.50 1.10
N LEU A 94 5.33 -11.48 0.81
CA LEU A 94 5.34 -12.23 -0.44
C LEU A 94 5.07 -11.32 -1.66
N HIS A 95 4.19 -10.33 -1.50
CA HIS A 95 3.88 -9.32 -2.52
C HIS A 95 4.85 -8.12 -2.53
N SER A 96 6.05 -8.27 -1.95
CA SER A 96 7.10 -7.23 -1.87
C SER A 96 6.67 -5.89 -1.26
N ASN A 97 5.53 -5.85 -0.57
CA ASN A 97 5.03 -4.65 0.11
C ASN A 97 5.48 -4.65 1.57
N HIS A 98 6.78 -4.47 1.77
CA HIS A 98 7.43 -4.59 3.06
C HIS A 98 6.94 -3.57 4.10
N PHE A 99 6.50 -2.38 3.68
CA PHE A 99 5.92 -1.38 4.57
C PHE A 99 4.61 -1.85 5.20
N LYS A 100 3.69 -2.39 4.38
CA LYS A 100 2.42 -2.93 4.89
C LYS A 100 2.66 -4.20 5.72
N ALA A 101 3.62 -5.03 5.32
CA ALA A 101 4.02 -6.19 6.11
C ALA A 101 4.54 -5.79 7.50
N MET A 102 5.44 -4.81 7.57
CA MET A 102 5.97 -4.27 8.81
C MET A 102 4.86 -3.77 9.74
N LYS A 103 3.89 -3.00 9.20
CA LYS A 103 2.72 -2.56 9.96
C LYS A 103 1.86 -3.73 10.47
N ALA A 104 1.62 -4.75 9.65
CA ALA A 104 0.85 -5.92 10.06
C ALA A 104 1.55 -6.70 11.19
N TYR A 105 2.86 -6.92 11.10
CA TYR A 105 3.62 -7.55 12.18
C TYR A 105 3.65 -6.70 13.46
N GLN A 106 3.71 -5.37 13.33
CA GLN A 106 3.62 -4.47 14.46
C GLN A 106 2.27 -4.61 15.20
N GLN A 107 1.16 -4.71 14.45
CA GLN A 107 -0.16 -4.98 15.02
C GLN A 107 -0.21 -6.36 15.67
N ALA A 108 0.34 -7.41 15.04
CA ALA A 108 0.41 -8.73 15.66
C ALA A 108 1.14 -8.71 17.02
N MET A 109 2.24 -7.94 17.14
CA MET A 109 3.01 -7.85 18.39
C MET A 109 2.19 -7.24 19.54
N SER A 110 1.28 -6.30 19.27
CA SER A 110 0.47 -5.69 20.33
C SER A 110 -0.55 -6.65 20.95
N TYR A 111 -0.86 -7.77 20.29
CA TYR A 111 -1.75 -8.80 20.85
C TYR A 111 -0.98 -9.81 21.72
N ILE A 112 0.30 -10.07 21.43
CA ILE A 112 1.14 -10.97 22.24
C ILE A 112 1.43 -10.36 23.61
N ASP A 113 1.59 -9.05 23.71
CA ASP A 113 1.84 -8.39 25.01
C ASP A 113 0.63 -8.46 25.98
N GLY A 114 -0.55 -8.87 25.50
CA GLY A 114 -1.76 -9.08 26.30
C GLY A 114 -2.08 -10.55 26.63
N GLU A 115 -1.51 -11.51 25.92
CA GLU A 115 -1.65 -12.94 26.20
C GLU A 115 -0.42 -13.43 26.98
N ASN A 116 -0.58 -14.32 27.97
CA ASN A 116 0.52 -14.89 28.74
C ASN A 116 1.39 -15.78 27.82
N ASP A 117 2.32 -15.17 27.07
CA ASP A 117 3.31 -15.86 26.25
C ASP A 117 4.36 -16.50 27.17
N ASN A 118 4.00 -17.66 27.72
CA ASN A 118 4.85 -18.47 28.60
C ASN A 118 6.09 -19.03 27.88
N ASP A 119 6.16 -18.97 26.54
CA ASP A 119 7.19 -19.66 25.76
C ASP A 119 8.16 -18.72 25.02
N GLY A 120 7.82 -17.43 24.82
CA GLY A 120 8.71 -16.39 24.26
C GLY A 120 9.18 -16.61 22.81
N SER A 121 9.01 -17.82 22.29
CA SER A 121 9.38 -18.30 20.96
C SER A 121 8.55 -17.60 19.87
N CYS A 122 7.24 -17.43 20.11
CA CYS A 122 6.33 -16.72 19.20
C CYS A 122 6.74 -15.25 19.03
N LYS A 123 7.00 -14.55 20.14
CA LYS A 123 7.46 -13.16 20.13
C LYS A 123 8.80 -12.99 19.42
N ALA A 124 9.76 -13.90 19.66
CA ALA A 124 11.06 -13.87 19.00
C ALA A 124 10.93 -14.06 17.47
N HIS A 125 10.10 -15.01 17.02
CA HIS A 125 9.89 -15.26 15.60
C HIS A 125 9.19 -14.09 14.91
N LEU A 126 8.17 -13.52 15.55
CA LEU A 126 7.48 -12.34 15.03
C LEU A 126 8.41 -11.12 14.95
N LYS A 127 9.23 -10.89 15.97
CA LYS A 127 10.24 -9.83 15.97
C LYS A 127 11.21 -10.00 14.80
N LYS A 128 11.68 -11.23 14.52
CA LYS A 128 12.54 -11.50 13.37
C LYS A 128 11.86 -11.16 12.04
N ARG A 129 10.58 -11.49 11.87
CA ARG A 129 9.80 -11.14 10.66
C ARG A 129 9.60 -9.62 10.53
N TYR A 130 9.32 -8.95 11.64
CA TYR A 130 9.21 -7.50 11.69
C TYR A 130 10.52 -6.82 11.27
N GLU A 131 11.66 -7.20 11.85
CA GLU A 131 12.96 -6.63 11.50
C GLU A 131 13.33 -6.89 10.03
N TYR A 132 13.00 -8.07 9.51
CA TYR A 132 13.16 -8.36 8.08
C TYR A 132 12.32 -7.41 7.20
N ALA A 133 11.06 -7.19 7.54
CA ALA A 133 10.21 -6.25 6.79
C ALA A 133 10.66 -4.80 6.94
N LYS A 134 11.13 -4.41 8.13
CA LYS A 134 11.65 -3.07 8.43
C LYS A 134 12.92 -2.77 7.63
N THR A 135 13.92 -3.64 7.67
CA THR A 135 15.17 -3.46 6.91
C THR A 135 14.91 -3.36 5.41
N ARG A 136 13.97 -4.15 4.87
CA ARG A 136 13.56 -4.06 3.46
C ARG A 136 12.84 -2.76 3.14
N THR A 137 12.03 -2.25 4.05
CA THR A 137 11.38 -0.94 3.90
C THR A 137 12.43 0.19 3.91
N GLU A 138 13.39 0.14 4.83
CA GLU A 138 14.46 1.14 4.95
C GLU A 138 15.45 1.09 3.77
N SER A 139 15.68 -0.10 3.20
CA SER A 139 16.47 -0.27 1.98
C SER A 139 15.82 0.34 0.74
N HIS A 140 14.49 0.51 0.75
CA HIS A 140 13.78 1.28 -0.26
C HIS A 140 13.96 2.78 0.05
N THR A 141 15.21 3.22 0.00
CA THR A 141 15.59 4.60 0.24
C THR A 141 15.01 5.44 -0.88
N ASP A 142 14.03 6.26 -0.51
CA ASP A 142 13.48 7.27 -1.39
C ASP A 142 14.51 8.38 -1.58
N MET A 143 15.34 8.24 -2.61
CA MET A 143 16.53 9.07 -2.82
C MET A 143 16.18 10.56 -2.87
N ILE A 144 15.00 10.92 -3.38
CA ILE A 144 14.61 12.33 -3.48
C ILE A 144 14.44 12.98 -2.12
N ASN A 145 13.93 12.25 -1.12
CA ASN A 145 13.73 12.78 0.23
C ASN A 145 15.03 12.85 1.04
N LYS A 146 16.13 12.25 0.55
CA LYS A 146 17.45 12.31 1.18
C LYS A 146 18.39 13.32 0.52
N LEU A 147 18.13 13.72 -0.72
CA LEU A 147 18.95 14.70 -1.41
C LEU A 147 18.71 16.10 -0.83
N PRO A 148 19.77 16.87 -0.53
CA PRO A 148 19.63 18.28 -0.18
C PRO A 148 18.87 19.03 -1.27
N ARG A 149 18.06 19.99 -0.85
CA ARG A 149 17.15 20.69 -1.76
C ARG A 149 17.91 21.44 -2.86
N GLU A 150 19.07 21.98 -2.51
CA GLU A 150 19.97 22.71 -3.40
C GLU A 150 20.45 21.83 -4.55
N ILE A 151 20.74 20.55 -4.28
CA ILE A 151 21.18 19.59 -5.30
C ILE A 151 20.02 19.25 -6.24
N LEU A 152 18.81 19.08 -5.70
CA LEU A 152 17.63 18.86 -6.52
C LEU A 152 17.34 20.06 -7.42
N ASP A 153 17.44 21.27 -6.90
CA ASP A 153 17.22 22.49 -7.68
C ASP A 153 18.22 22.60 -8.85
N ILE A 154 19.50 22.28 -8.62
CA ILE A 154 20.53 22.23 -9.68
C ILE A 154 20.17 21.18 -10.74
N ILE A 155 19.86 19.95 -10.32
CA ILE A 155 19.48 18.88 -11.26
C ILE A 155 18.24 19.28 -12.08
N MET A 156 17.20 19.75 -11.41
CA MET A 156 15.93 20.08 -12.04
C MET A 156 16.07 21.26 -12.99
N ILE A 157 16.73 22.35 -12.58
CA ILE A 157 16.78 23.59 -13.36
C ILE A 157 17.85 23.52 -14.46
N GLU A 158 19.03 23.00 -14.16
CA GLU A 158 20.21 23.09 -15.04
C GLU A 158 20.42 21.84 -15.90
N HIS A 159 20.02 20.66 -15.43
CA HIS A 159 20.35 19.39 -16.10
C HIS A 159 19.18 18.70 -16.80
N LEU A 160 17.92 19.02 -16.43
CA LEU A 160 16.75 18.37 -17.00
C LEU A 160 15.99 19.29 -17.96
N THR A 161 15.59 18.71 -19.10
CA THR A 161 14.68 19.36 -20.03
C THR A 161 13.26 19.41 -19.46
N LEU A 162 12.38 20.21 -20.06
CA LEU A 162 10.99 20.29 -19.62
C LEU A 162 10.27 18.93 -19.70
N SER A 163 10.49 18.17 -20.77
CA SER A 163 9.92 16.82 -20.92
C SER A 163 10.42 15.88 -19.83
N ASP A 164 11.74 15.87 -19.55
CA ASP A 164 12.29 15.05 -18.45
C ASP A 164 11.66 15.41 -17.11
N ARG A 165 11.47 16.70 -16.82
CA ARG A 165 10.81 17.16 -15.60
C ARG A 165 9.37 16.67 -15.51
N ILE A 166 8.64 16.66 -16.63
CA ILE A 166 7.25 16.16 -16.67
C ILE A 166 7.22 14.66 -16.42
N VAL A 167 8.14 13.89 -17.02
CA VAL A 167 8.27 12.45 -16.77
C VAL A 167 8.50 12.14 -15.28
N LEU A 168 9.26 12.98 -14.57
CA LEU A 168 9.46 12.83 -13.12
C LEU A 168 8.16 12.92 -12.30
N LEU A 169 7.12 13.60 -12.80
CA LEU A 169 5.81 13.62 -12.14
C LEU A 169 5.15 12.24 -12.13
N ASP A 170 5.59 11.31 -12.97
CA ASP A 170 5.00 9.98 -13.12
C ASP A 170 5.86 8.82 -12.59
N VAL A 171 7.11 9.09 -12.16
CA VAL A 171 8.02 8.05 -11.65
C VAL A 171 7.49 7.41 -10.36
N CYS A 172 7.24 8.20 -9.33
CA CYS A 172 6.64 7.74 -8.08
C CYS A 172 5.97 8.89 -7.32
N GLN A 173 5.17 8.56 -6.30
CA GLN A 173 4.44 9.56 -5.52
C GLN A 173 5.37 10.57 -4.84
N SER A 174 6.56 10.15 -4.40
CA SER A 174 7.52 11.04 -3.75
C SER A 174 8.12 12.05 -4.71
N TRP A 175 8.56 11.60 -5.90
CA TRP A 175 8.99 12.49 -6.97
C TRP A 175 7.89 13.46 -7.35
N ARG A 176 6.66 12.98 -7.54
CA ARG A 176 5.49 13.82 -7.82
C ARG A 176 5.28 14.87 -6.75
N ASN A 177 5.32 14.52 -5.46
CA ASN A 177 5.08 15.47 -4.38
C ASN A 177 6.17 16.54 -4.30
N VAL A 178 7.44 16.14 -4.42
CA VAL A 178 8.57 17.07 -4.37
C VAL A 178 8.55 17.98 -5.60
N ALA A 179 8.37 17.42 -6.79
CA ALA A 179 8.28 18.19 -8.02
C ALA A 179 7.07 19.12 -8.01
N ALA A 180 5.89 18.63 -7.66
CA ALA A 180 4.67 19.43 -7.69
C ALA A 180 4.61 20.52 -6.61
N SER A 181 5.37 20.42 -5.51
CA SER A 181 5.44 21.48 -4.48
C SER A 181 6.46 22.58 -4.82
N SER A 182 7.26 22.40 -5.87
CA SER A 182 8.42 23.24 -6.15
C SER A 182 8.10 24.34 -7.15
N HIS A 183 7.59 25.47 -6.66
CA HIS A 183 7.19 26.60 -7.51
C HIS A 183 8.30 27.09 -8.45
N SER A 184 9.56 27.14 -7.99
CA SER A 184 10.70 27.60 -8.79
C SER A 184 11.01 26.74 -10.01
N TRP A 185 10.60 25.46 -10.02
CA TRP A 185 10.88 24.54 -11.14
C TRP A 185 9.94 24.75 -12.31
N TRP A 186 8.78 25.35 -12.05
CA TRP A 186 7.66 25.47 -12.99
C TRP A 186 7.25 26.92 -13.25
N SER A 187 7.78 27.89 -12.51
CA SER A 187 7.38 29.30 -12.63
C SER A 187 7.59 29.86 -14.03
N SER A 188 8.62 29.40 -14.73
CA SER A 188 8.91 29.74 -16.12
C SER A 188 9.08 28.48 -16.97
N ILE A 189 8.24 28.33 -17.98
CA ILE A 189 8.26 27.16 -18.87
C ILE A 189 8.46 27.60 -20.31
N LYS A 190 9.38 26.91 -21.00
CA LYS A 190 9.63 27.09 -22.43
C LYS A 190 9.31 25.78 -23.15
N CYS A 191 8.20 25.78 -23.89
CA CYS A 191 7.79 24.68 -24.74
C CYS A 191 8.41 24.88 -26.12
N ASP A 192 9.45 24.12 -26.45
CA ASP A 192 10.05 24.17 -27.78
C ASP A 192 9.16 23.43 -28.79
N GLY A 193 8.94 24.03 -29.96
CA GLY A 193 8.18 23.41 -31.06
C GLY A 193 9.03 22.45 -31.87
N GLY A 194 10.13 21.93 -31.32
CA GLY A 194 11.06 21.07 -32.03
C GLY A 194 10.44 19.71 -32.38
N ARG A 195 11.24 18.82 -33.00
CA ARG A 195 10.84 17.41 -33.21
C ARG A 195 10.57 16.65 -31.89
N HIS A 196 10.95 17.23 -30.75
CA HIS A 196 10.76 16.72 -29.40
C HIS A 196 9.90 17.66 -28.53
N GLY A 197 9.07 18.49 -29.16
CA GLY A 197 8.12 19.31 -28.41
C GLY A 197 7.16 18.46 -27.60
N LEU A 198 6.60 19.05 -26.54
CA LEU A 198 5.70 18.34 -25.64
C LEU A 198 4.51 17.75 -26.38
N THR A 199 4.20 16.51 -26.05
CA THR A 199 2.98 15.80 -26.45
C THR A 199 1.75 16.37 -25.72
N ALA A 200 0.57 16.07 -26.25
CA ALA A 200 -0.69 16.45 -25.60
C ALA A 200 -0.81 15.88 -24.17
N ASP A 201 -0.34 14.65 -23.97
CA ASP A 201 -0.38 13.97 -22.67
C ASP A 201 0.59 14.61 -21.67
N GLU A 202 1.80 14.97 -22.10
CA GLU A 202 2.75 15.70 -21.25
C GLU A 202 2.22 17.08 -20.84
N LEU A 203 1.59 17.79 -21.78
CA LEU A 203 0.93 19.07 -21.48
C LEU A 203 -0.26 18.90 -20.52
N PHE A 204 -1.04 17.84 -20.68
CA PHE A 204 -2.12 17.51 -19.78
C PHE A 204 -1.58 17.23 -18.37
N ASN A 205 -0.59 16.34 -18.23
CA ASN A 205 0.03 16.00 -16.94
C ASN A 205 0.63 17.24 -16.26
N LEU A 206 1.35 18.07 -17.01
CA LEU A 206 1.88 19.34 -16.53
C LEU A 206 0.76 20.24 -15.99
N SER A 207 -0.32 20.42 -16.77
CA SER A 207 -1.44 21.29 -16.38
C SER A 207 -2.19 20.79 -15.14
N CYS A 208 -2.36 19.46 -15.01
CA CYS A 208 -3.07 18.84 -13.91
C CYS A 208 -2.32 18.93 -12.59
N HIS A 209 -0.98 18.80 -12.62
CA HIS A 209 -0.18 18.73 -11.40
C HIS A 209 0.41 20.08 -10.98
N VAL A 210 0.88 20.87 -11.94
CA VAL A 210 1.70 22.07 -11.65
C VAL A 210 1.23 23.32 -12.38
N GLY A 211 0.08 23.25 -13.06
CA GLY A 211 -0.50 24.38 -13.79
C GLY A 211 -0.61 25.68 -12.98
N HIS A 212 -0.93 25.55 -11.69
CA HIS A 212 -1.05 26.65 -10.73
C HIS A 212 0.29 27.31 -10.34
N HIS A 213 1.43 26.67 -10.65
CA HIS A 213 2.75 27.25 -10.42
C HIS A 213 3.28 28.05 -11.60
N ILE A 214 2.69 27.90 -12.79
CA ILE A 214 3.23 28.49 -14.01
C ILE A 214 2.80 29.95 -14.09
N LEU A 215 3.78 30.85 -14.04
CA LEU A 215 3.58 32.29 -14.14
C LEU A 215 3.90 32.80 -15.55
N ASP A 216 4.97 32.28 -16.14
CA ASP A 216 5.45 32.67 -17.45
C ASP A 216 5.57 31.43 -18.35
N MET A 217 4.86 31.45 -19.49
CA MET A 217 4.93 30.38 -20.48
C MET A 217 5.34 30.94 -21.83
N GLU A 218 6.34 30.30 -22.45
CA GLU A 218 6.81 30.61 -23.80
C GLU A 218 6.60 29.39 -24.70
N ILE A 219 5.83 29.56 -25.76
CA ILE A 219 5.47 28.48 -26.69
C ILE A 219 6.03 28.81 -28.06
N TYR A 220 6.82 27.90 -28.61
CA TYR A 220 7.29 27.96 -29.99
C TYR A 220 6.36 27.15 -30.88
N VAL A 221 5.64 27.84 -31.76
CA VAL A 221 4.66 27.22 -32.67
C VAL A 221 5.36 26.86 -33.97
N ASN A 222 5.67 25.58 -34.15
CA ASN A 222 6.05 25.01 -35.45
C ASN A 222 4.90 24.22 -36.10
N ARG A 223 3.89 23.79 -35.31
CA ARG A 223 2.72 23.01 -35.76
C ARG A 223 1.49 23.45 -34.96
N TYR A 224 0.35 23.61 -35.63
CA TYR A 224 -0.91 24.06 -35.02
C TYR A 224 -1.47 23.06 -33.98
N GLU A 225 -1.12 21.78 -34.06
CA GLU A 225 -1.72 20.69 -33.26
C GLU A 225 -1.50 20.83 -31.74
N ASN A 226 -0.36 21.36 -31.30
CA ASN A 226 -0.09 21.54 -29.86
C ASN A 226 -0.77 22.78 -29.27
N PHE A 227 -1.26 23.68 -30.12
CA PHE A 227 -1.86 24.94 -29.70
C PHE A 227 -3.23 24.71 -29.07
N ASP A 228 -4.05 23.86 -29.71
CA ASP A 228 -5.42 23.59 -29.25
C ASP A 228 -5.44 22.95 -27.86
N VAL A 229 -4.50 22.04 -27.57
CA VAL A 229 -4.40 21.38 -26.26
C VAL A 229 -4.08 22.40 -25.17
N ILE A 230 -3.10 23.28 -25.41
CA ILE A 230 -2.69 24.28 -24.43
C ILE A 230 -3.84 25.26 -24.16
N PHE A 231 -4.49 25.77 -25.20
CA PHE A 231 -5.63 26.67 -25.06
C PHE A 231 -6.81 25.98 -24.37
N THR A 232 -7.09 24.73 -24.69
CA THR A 232 -8.13 23.94 -24.01
C THR A 232 -7.84 23.84 -22.50
N GLN A 233 -6.59 23.56 -22.11
CA GLN A 233 -6.22 23.52 -20.69
C GLN A 233 -6.26 24.90 -20.01
N MET A 234 -5.92 25.98 -20.73
CA MET A 234 -6.08 27.35 -20.23
C MET A 234 -7.56 27.71 -20.00
N ILE A 235 -8.43 27.39 -20.95
CA ILE A 235 -9.89 27.59 -20.84
C ILE A 235 -10.46 26.79 -19.68
N ASN A 236 -9.97 25.57 -19.46
CA ASN A 236 -10.35 24.73 -18.32
C ASN A 236 -9.79 25.21 -16.97
N GLY A 237 -9.14 26.38 -16.93
CA GLY A 237 -8.64 27.00 -15.70
C GLY A 237 -7.43 26.32 -15.09
N LYS A 238 -6.72 25.46 -15.84
CA LYS A 238 -5.55 24.74 -15.32
C LYS A 238 -4.32 25.63 -15.15
N PHE A 239 -4.25 26.74 -15.86
CA PHE A 239 -3.17 27.75 -15.76
C PHE A 239 -3.68 29.06 -15.16
N ASN A 240 -4.40 28.97 -14.05
CA ASN A 240 -5.07 30.10 -13.39
C ASN A 240 -4.14 31.21 -12.85
N HIS A 241 -2.83 30.94 -12.71
CA HIS A 241 -1.83 31.90 -12.26
C HIS A 241 -0.91 32.43 -13.37
N LEU A 242 -1.18 32.07 -14.62
CA LEU A 242 -0.38 32.53 -15.75
C LEU A 242 -0.50 34.05 -15.90
N LYS A 243 0.64 34.74 -15.82
CA LYS A 243 0.77 36.20 -15.95
C LYS A 243 1.25 36.61 -17.34
N LYS A 244 2.10 35.79 -17.95
CA LYS A 244 2.70 36.08 -19.26
C LYS A 244 2.65 34.85 -20.14
N LEU A 245 2.05 35.02 -21.32
CA LEU A 245 2.09 34.04 -22.40
C LEU A 245 2.83 34.66 -23.59
N THR A 246 3.94 34.06 -23.99
CA THR A 246 4.70 34.48 -25.17
C THR A 246 4.58 33.40 -26.24
N ILE A 247 3.96 33.74 -27.36
CA ILE A 247 3.84 32.85 -28.51
C ILE A 247 4.83 33.32 -29.56
N LYS A 248 5.74 32.43 -29.96
CA LYS A 248 6.72 32.67 -31.02
C LYS A 248 6.39 31.79 -32.21
N CYS A 249 6.03 32.40 -33.33
CA CYS A 249 5.95 31.72 -34.61
C CYS A 249 7.34 31.68 -35.22
N LYS A 250 7.77 30.49 -35.65
CA LYS A 250 8.96 30.32 -36.49
C LYS A 250 8.59 30.31 -37.96
#